data_AF-A0A3G6MDI6-F1
#
_entry.id   AF-A0A3G6MDI6-F1
#
_cell.length_a   1.000
_cell.length_b   1.000
_cell.length_c   1.000
_cell.angle_alpha   90.00
_cell.angle_beta   90.00
_cell.angle_gamma   90.00
#
_symmetry.space_group_name_H-M   'P 1'
#
loop_
_entity.id
_entity.type
_entity.pdbx_description
1 polymer ?
#
loop_
_entity_poly.entity_id
_entity_poly.type
_entity_poly.pdbx_seq_one_letter_code
_entity_poly.pdbx_strand_id
1 'polypeptide(L)'
;MEGCKRQCDILIYDSQNFSPLFREGDLVVIPEKALRAVIEVKSTLDSNQFNDGMDLLWEVARNTNTPAPIFKGIFAFNKGYSSESTISEAICNFYHSKDKSGILTKDIMYLFETLNSVCVLNQQCIITDLIDYKMVDDTIRPRFYSVHSENENLKLYCASFFNELFSFLDVDKHAKKVNINYFRSLDYEIKYKLEAELHNKDWIPQSCFQNEHHFNSDSIWERTSDVLNWKVGNYNIQNLEEKYFSSSFQVEDYKKRFLDKNI
;
A
#
# COMPACT_ATOMS: atom_id res chain seq x y z
N MET A 1 4.60 3.81 -15.83
CA MET A 1 4.82 4.85 -14.79
C MET A 1 6.11 5.56 -15.13
N GLU A 2 6.21 6.87 -14.90
CA GLU A 2 7.52 7.53 -14.91
C GLU A 2 8.44 6.84 -13.87
N GLY A 3 9.67 6.50 -14.24
CA GLY A 3 10.63 5.91 -13.30
C GLY A 3 10.59 4.38 -13.09
N CYS A 4 9.52 3.66 -13.47
CA CYS A 4 9.55 2.18 -13.52
C CYS A 4 9.77 1.68 -14.94
N LYS A 5 10.79 0.83 -15.10
CA LYS A 5 11.19 0.27 -16.41
C LYS A 5 10.46 -1.03 -16.76
N ARG A 6 9.72 -1.61 -15.81
CA ARG A 6 9.02 -2.89 -15.97
C ARG A 6 7.56 -2.65 -16.39
N GLN A 7 7.03 -3.58 -17.17
CA GLN A 7 5.59 -3.65 -17.43
C GLN A 7 4.90 -4.21 -16.18
N CYS A 8 3.81 -3.57 -15.75
CA CYS A 8 2.92 -4.03 -14.70
C CYS A 8 1.67 -4.67 -15.34
N ASP A 9 1.13 -5.73 -14.75
CA ASP A 9 -0.03 -6.42 -15.31
C ASP A 9 -1.30 -5.56 -15.26
N ILE A 10 -1.60 -4.97 -14.09
CA ILE A 10 -2.77 -4.09 -13.89
C ILE A 10 -2.35 -2.82 -13.18
N LEU A 11 -2.71 -1.68 -13.79
CA LEU A 11 -2.57 -0.35 -13.21
C LEU A 11 -3.95 0.29 -13.06
N ILE A 12 -4.25 0.81 -11.87
CA ILE A 12 -5.41 1.67 -11.64
C ILE A 12 -4.92 3.08 -11.35
N TYR A 13 -5.45 4.05 -12.08
CA TYR A 13 -5.00 5.43 -12.01
C TYR A 13 -6.15 6.42 -12.14
N ASP A 14 -5.92 7.62 -11.63
CA ASP A 14 -6.82 8.75 -11.72
C ASP A 14 -6.76 9.37 -13.13
N SER A 15 -7.67 8.90 -13.99
CA SER A 15 -7.82 9.41 -15.36
C SER A 15 -8.64 10.71 -15.44
N GLN A 16 -9.29 11.13 -14.36
CA GLN A 16 -10.07 12.36 -14.35
C GLN A 16 -9.17 13.58 -14.20
N ASN A 17 -8.14 13.48 -13.35
CA ASN A 17 -7.21 14.58 -13.08
C ASN A 17 -5.89 14.46 -13.84
N PHE A 18 -5.53 13.27 -14.35
CA PHE A 18 -4.28 13.06 -15.07
C PHE A 18 -4.50 12.40 -16.43
N SER A 19 -3.93 13.02 -17.48
CA SER A 19 -3.83 12.38 -18.78
C SER A 19 -2.66 11.41 -18.82
N PRO A 20 -2.79 10.25 -19.50
CA PRO A 20 -1.63 9.40 -19.80
C PRO A 20 -0.54 10.17 -20.54
N LEU A 21 0.72 9.93 -20.18
CA LEU A 21 1.90 10.50 -20.84
C LEU A 21 2.12 9.88 -22.23
N PHE A 22 1.73 8.62 -22.38
CA PHE A 22 1.82 7.87 -23.63
C PHE A 22 0.75 6.79 -23.67
N ARG A 23 0.20 6.55 -24.86
CA ARG A 23 -0.75 5.47 -25.11
C ARG A 23 -0.59 4.93 -26.53
N GLU A 24 -0.34 3.64 -26.66
CA GLU A 24 -0.30 2.92 -27.94
C GLU A 24 -0.93 1.54 -27.76
N GLY A 25 -2.09 1.33 -28.39
CA GLY A 25 -2.89 0.13 -28.15
C GLY A 25 -3.23 -0.04 -26.66
N ASP A 26 -2.81 -1.18 -26.11
CA ASP A 26 -2.98 -1.54 -24.69
C ASP A 26 -1.83 -1.04 -23.80
N LEU A 27 -0.75 -0.51 -24.38
CA LEU A 27 0.36 0.06 -23.62
C LEU A 27 0.00 1.48 -23.17
N VAL A 28 0.04 1.72 -21.85
CA VAL A 28 -0.24 3.02 -21.24
C VAL A 28 0.88 3.40 -20.29
N VAL A 29 1.39 4.64 -20.42
CA VAL A 29 2.32 5.24 -19.45
C VAL A 29 1.60 6.38 -18.75
N ILE A 30 1.53 6.31 -17.42
CA ILE A 30 0.87 7.31 -16.58
C ILE A 30 1.90 8.09 -15.73
N PRO A 31 1.58 9.33 -15.33
CA PRO A 31 2.31 10.02 -14.27
C PRO A 31 2.24 9.21 -12.97
N GLU A 32 3.33 9.17 -12.20
CA GLU A 32 3.38 8.46 -10.91
C GLU A 32 2.31 8.97 -9.93
N LYS A 33 2.07 10.29 -9.89
CA LYS A 33 1.03 10.90 -9.05
C LYS A 33 -0.40 10.45 -9.36
N ALA A 34 -0.64 9.94 -10.57
CA ALA A 34 -1.94 9.43 -10.98
C ALA A 34 -2.19 8.01 -10.46
N LEU A 35 -1.14 7.27 -10.09
CA LEU A 35 -1.23 5.87 -9.70
C LEU A 35 -2.01 5.71 -8.38
N ARG A 36 -2.90 4.72 -8.33
CA ARG A 36 -3.69 4.35 -7.14
C ARG A 36 -3.58 2.89 -6.77
N ALA A 37 -3.37 2.02 -7.75
CA ALA A 37 -3.08 0.61 -7.50
C ALA A 37 -2.19 -0.02 -8.57
N VAL A 38 -1.36 -0.96 -8.14
CA VAL A 38 -0.59 -1.89 -8.97
C VAL A 38 -0.92 -3.30 -8.52
N ILE A 39 -1.30 -4.15 -9.47
CA ILE A 39 -1.61 -5.55 -9.18
C ILE A 39 -0.84 -6.42 -10.17
N GLU A 40 -0.04 -7.33 -9.64
CA GLU A 40 0.59 -8.38 -10.44
C GLU A 40 -0.24 -9.66 -10.43
N VAL A 41 -0.41 -10.25 -11.62
CA VAL A 41 -1.32 -11.37 -11.86
C VAL A 41 -0.52 -12.61 -12.20
N LYS A 42 -0.63 -13.65 -11.37
CA LYS A 42 0.12 -14.90 -11.53
C LYS A 42 -0.81 -16.08 -11.79
N SER A 43 -0.42 -16.99 -12.68
CA SER A 43 -1.18 -18.24 -12.89
C SER A 43 -1.13 -19.13 -11.65
N THR A 44 0.06 -19.29 -11.07
CA THR A 44 0.32 -20.02 -9.83
C THR A 44 1.24 -19.20 -8.95
N LEU A 45 0.91 -19.07 -7.66
CA LEU A 45 1.76 -18.39 -6.69
C LEU A 45 2.80 -19.35 -6.11
N ASP A 46 3.86 -19.63 -6.87
CA ASP A 46 5.06 -20.30 -6.37
C ASP A 46 6.14 -19.29 -5.93
N SER A 47 7.25 -19.77 -5.36
CA SER A 47 8.31 -18.90 -4.86
C SER A 47 8.94 -18.00 -5.91
N ASN A 48 9.06 -18.45 -7.16
CA ASN A 48 9.65 -17.63 -8.22
C ASN A 48 8.68 -16.53 -8.64
N GLN A 49 7.41 -16.88 -8.85
CA GLN A 49 6.37 -15.92 -9.23
C GLN A 49 6.09 -14.90 -8.12
N PHE A 50 6.11 -15.34 -6.87
CA PHE A 50 5.97 -14.46 -5.70
C PHE A 50 7.13 -13.46 -5.62
N ASN A 51 8.38 -13.94 -5.67
CA ASN A 51 9.55 -13.05 -5.59
C ASN A 51 9.60 -12.06 -6.76
N ASP A 52 9.26 -12.49 -7.98
CA ASP A 52 9.21 -11.62 -9.13
C ASP A 52 8.16 -10.49 -8.99
N GLY A 53 6.97 -10.85 -8.50
CA GLY A 53 5.91 -9.88 -8.20
C GLY A 53 6.30 -8.91 -7.09
N MET A 54 6.89 -9.40 -6.01
CA MET A 54 7.38 -8.57 -4.91
C MET A 54 8.48 -7.61 -5.35
N ASP A 55 9.46 -8.08 -6.14
CA ASP A 55 10.51 -7.23 -6.72
C ASP A 55 9.89 -6.10 -7.55
N LEU A 56 8.89 -6.40 -8.37
CA LEU A 56 8.20 -5.39 -9.20
C LEU A 56 7.51 -4.34 -8.32
N LEU A 57 6.69 -4.80 -7.36
CA LEU A 57 5.92 -3.91 -6.50
C LEU A 57 6.83 -3.04 -5.63
N TRP A 58 7.96 -3.59 -5.16
CA TRP A 58 8.97 -2.83 -4.44
C TRP A 58 9.65 -1.78 -5.33
N GLU A 59 10.02 -2.12 -6.56
CA GLU A 59 10.59 -1.17 -7.52
C GLU A 59 9.62 -0.01 -7.84
N VAL A 60 8.32 -0.30 -7.93
CA VAL A 60 7.28 0.73 -8.17
C VAL A 60 7.11 1.63 -6.94
N ALA A 61 7.18 1.09 -5.72
CA ALA A 61 6.91 1.83 -4.49
C ALA A 61 8.08 2.70 -4.00
N ARG A 62 9.33 2.36 -4.37
CA ARG A 62 10.56 2.88 -3.73
C ARG A 62 10.74 4.41 -3.77
N ASN A 63 10.01 5.13 -4.62
CA ASN A 63 10.14 6.58 -4.76
C ASN A 63 8.79 7.32 -4.68
N THR A 64 7.72 6.64 -4.24
CA THR A 64 6.38 7.23 -4.25
C THR A 64 6.24 8.21 -3.10
N ASN A 65 6.35 9.49 -3.42
CA ASN A 65 6.10 10.59 -2.50
C ASN A 65 4.66 11.10 -2.66
N THR A 66 3.71 10.35 -2.11
CA THR A 66 2.28 10.66 -2.17
C THR A 66 1.64 10.65 -0.79
N PRO A 67 0.72 11.60 -0.50
CA PRO A 67 0.08 11.66 0.82
C PRO A 67 -1.02 10.59 0.96
N ALA A 68 -1.59 10.12 -0.14
CA ALA A 68 -2.37 8.87 -0.17
C ALA A 68 -1.46 7.72 -0.62
N PRO A 69 -1.39 6.60 0.13
CA PRO A 69 -0.61 5.45 -0.29
C PRO A 69 -1.23 4.75 -1.50
N ILE A 70 -0.42 3.96 -2.21
CA ILE A 70 -0.81 3.21 -3.41
C ILE A 70 -1.04 1.75 -3.00
N PHE A 71 -2.12 1.15 -3.50
CA PHE A 71 -2.36 -0.28 -3.29
C PHE A 71 -1.37 -1.12 -4.11
N LYS A 72 -0.74 -2.09 -3.45
CA LYS A 72 0.18 -3.06 -4.05
C LYS A 72 -0.36 -4.45 -3.78
N GLY A 73 -0.72 -5.17 -4.84
CA GLY A 73 -1.35 -6.47 -4.74
C GLY A 73 -0.67 -7.54 -5.60
N ILE A 74 -0.67 -8.78 -5.11
CA ILE A 74 -0.44 -9.95 -5.95
C ILE A 74 -1.74 -10.77 -5.99
N PHE A 75 -2.24 -11.05 -7.18
CA PHE A 75 -3.41 -11.88 -7.39
C PHE A 75 -3.01 -13.14 -8.17
N ALA A 76 -3.35 -14.32 -7.67
CA ALA A 76 -3.04 -15.57 -8.31
C ALA A 76 -4.25 -16.48 -8.47
N PHE A 77 -4.26 -17.30 -9.52
CA PHE A 77 -5.36 -18.25 -9.76
C PHE A 77 -5.18 -19.58 -9.03
N ASN A 78 -3.93 -20.02 -8.86
CA ASN A 78 -3.60 -21.29 -8.22
C ASN A 78 -2.57 -21.11 -7.11
N LYS A 79 -2.73 -21.94 -6.07
CA LYS A 79 -1.81 -22.03 -4.94
C LYS A 79 -0.55 -22.80 -5.31
N GLY A 80 0.62 -22.20 -5.08
CA GLY A 80 1.92 -22.88 -5.11
C GLY A 80 2.55 -23.03 -3.72
N TYR A 81 2.32 -22.08 -2.81
CA TYR A 81 2.65 -22.20 -1.38
C TYR A 81 1.73 -23.19 -0.66
N SER A 82 2.15 -23.79 0.45
CA SER A 82 1.32 -24.77 1.18
C SER A 82 0.41 -24.13 2.22
N SER A 83 0.75 -22.95 2.75
CA SER A 83 -0.02 -22.24 3.78
C SER A 83 0.24 -20.72 3.76
N GLU A 84 -0.63 -19.95 4.39
CA GLU A 84 -0.51 -18.51 4.58
C GLU A 84 0.72 -18.15 5.41
N SER A 85 1.10 -19.00 6.36
CA SER A 85 2.32 -18.84 7.14
C SER A 85 3.56 -18.94 6.24
N THR A 86 3.60 -19.87 5.27
CA THR A 86 4.74 -19.95 4.32
C THR A 86 4.82 -18.76 3.37
N ILE A 87 3.68 -18.18 2.99
CA ILE A 87 3.67 -16.92 2.22
C ILE A 87 4.18 -15.79 3.11
N SER A 88 3.73 -15.71 4.36
CA SER A 88 4.14 -14.66 5.32
C SER A 88 5.65 -14.72 5.61
N GLU A 89 6.21 -15.91 5.78
CA GLU A 89 7.66 -16.14 5.87
C GLU A 89 8.39 -15.63 4.62
N ALA A 90 7.86 -15.93 3.42
CA ALA A 90 8.43 -15.42 2.17
C ALA A 90 8.41 -13.89 2.10
N ILE A 91 7.33 -13.25 2.59
CA ILE A 91 7.25 -11.79 2.65
C ILE A 91 8.27 -11.23 3.66
N CYS A 92 8.39 -11.82 4.85
CA CYS A 92 9.39 -11.41 5.83
C CYS A 92 10.81 -11.53 5.28
N ASN A 93 11.13 -12.66 4.64
CA ASN A 93 12.43 -12.88 4.00
C ASN A 93 12.69 -11.85 2.89
N PHE A 94 11.67 -11.48 2.11
CA PHE A 94 11.80 -10.48 1.06
C PHE A 94 12.22 -9.12 1.61
N TYR A 95 11.51 -8.59 2.61
CA TYR A 95 11.79 -7.27 3.18
C TYR A 95 13.14 -7.21 3.92
N HIS A 96 13.63 -8.32 4.46
CA HIS A 96 14.97 -8.39 5.07
C HIS A 96 16.09 -8.78 4.09
N SER A 97 15.78 -8.91 2.79
CA SER A 97 16.75 -9.25 1.76
C SER A 97 17.36 -8.03 1.07
N LYS A 98 18.34 -8.28 0.21
CA LYS A 98 18.92 -7.26 -0.67
C LYS A 98 18.20 -7.23 -2.02
N ASP A 99 18.30 -6.09 -2.69
CA ASP A 99 17.92 -5.96 -4.09
C ASP A 99 18.83 -6.79 -5.01
N LYS A 100 18.47 -6.89 -6.30
CA LYS A 100 19.23 -7.68 -7.29
C LYS A 100 20.67 -7.21 -7.46
N SER A 101 20.97 -5.93 -7.21
CA SER A 101 22.34 -5.40 -7.25
C SER A 101 23.15 -5.72 -5.99
N GLY A 102 22.50 -6.12 -4.89
CA GLY A 102 23.14 -6.36 -3.60
C GLY A 102 23.52 -5.09 -2.84
N ILE A 103 23.11 -3.92 -3.34
CA ILE A 103 23.48 -2.60 -2.81
C ILE A 103 22.44 -2.11 -1.81
N LEU A 104 21.16 -2.23 -2.15
CA LEU A 104 20.07 -1.73 -1.33
C LEU A 104 19.44 -2.86 -0.52
N THR A 105 19.14 -2.58 0.74
CA THR A 105 18.25 -3.43 1.54
C THR A 105 16.81 -3.13 1.15
N LYS A 106 15.98 -4.16 1.06
CA LYS A 106 14.54 -4.02 0.82
C LYS A 106 13.76 -3.71 2.09
N ASP A 107 14.44 -3.27 3.14
CA ASP A 107 13.86 -3.06 4.47
C ASP A 107 12.72 -2.04 4.43
N ILE A 108 11.77 -2.16 5.36
CA ILE A 108 10.61 -1.27 5.41
C ILE A 108 11.01 -0.04 6.19
N MET A 109 11.31 1.01 5.45
CA MET A 109 11.80 2.26 6.00
C MET A 109 10.66 3.24 6.30
N TYR A 110 9.57 3.18 5.53
CA TYR A 110 8.51 4.19 5.57
C TYR A 110 7.14 3.61 5.92
N LEU A 111 6.24 4.49 6.37
CA LEU A 111 4.82 4.14 6.53
C LEU A 111 4.23 3.72 5.18
N PHE A 112 3.40 2.67 5.19
CA PHE A 112 2.67 2.16 4.01
C PHE A 112 3.55 1.64 2.85
N GLU A 113 4.84 1.41 3.08
CA GLU A 113 5.77 0.89 2.06
C GLU A 113 5.52 -0.59 1.72
N THR A 114 4.87 -1.34 2.62
CA THR A 114 4.59 -2.76 2.43
C THR A 114 3.64 -3.04 1.27
N LEU A 115 3.71 -4.26 0.74
CA LEU A 115 2.60 -4.91 0.03
C LEU A 115 1.31 -4.75 0.84
N ASN A 116 0.16 -4.66 0.17
CA ASN A 116 -1.13 -4.53 0.85
C ASN A 116 -1.91 -5.84 0.87
N SER A 117 -1.85 -6.64 -0.21
CA SER A 117 -2.52 -7.93 -0.23
C SER A 117 -1.91 -8.96 -1.17
N VAL A 118 -1.93 -10.23 -0.76
CA VAL A 118 -1.73 -11.40 -1.62
C VAL A 118 -3.02 -12.20 -1.62
N CYS A 119 -3.60 -12.45 -2.79
CA CYS A 119 -4.78 -13.31 -2.92
C CYS A 119 -4.50 -14.47 -3.86
N VAL A 120 -4.85 -15.67 -3.43
CA VAL A 120 -4.99 -16.83 -4.30
C VAL A 120 -6.48 -17.17 -4.41
N LEU A 121 -7.02 -17.10 -5.62
CA LEU A 121 -8.45 -17.21 -5.92
C LEU A 121 -9.10 -18.38 -5.19
N ASN A 122 -10.07 -18.07 -4.33
CA ASN A 122 -10.84 -19.05 -3.54
C ASN A 122 -10.02 -19.95 -2.60
N GLN A 123 -8.76 -19.60 -2.32
CA GLN A 123 -7.87 -20.48 -1.56
C GLN A 123 -7.24 -19.78 -0.37
N GLN A 124 -6.65 -18.59 -0.56
CA GLN A 124 -5.88 -17.91 0.48
C GLN A 124 -5.94 -16.40 0.27
N CYS A 125 -5.88 -15.64 1.36
CA CYS A 125 -5.71 -14.19 1.30
C CYS A 125 -4.89 -13.70 2.48
N ILE A 126 -3.92 -12.84 2.20
CA ILE A 126 -3.12 -12.13 3.19
C ILE A 126 -3.35 -10.65 2.98
N ILE A 127 -3.51 -9.91 4.08
CA ILE A 127 -3.63 -8.45 4.11
C ILE A 127 -2.57 -7.91 5.05
N THR A 128 -2.05 -6.73 4.73
CA THR A 128 -1.09 -6.01 5.56
C THR A 128 -1.72 -4.79 6.17
N ASP A 129 -1.46 -4.56 7.45
CA ASP A 129 -1.84 -3.33 8.11
C ASP A 129 -0.74 -2.87 9.08
N LEU A 130 -0.79 -1.60 9.44
CA LEU A 130 0.08 -1.01 10.45
C LEU A 130 -0.53 -1.04 11.86
N ILE A 131 -1.85 -1.22 11.95
CA ILE A 131 -2.58 -1.34 13.22
C ILE A 131 -2.78 -2.79 13.61
N ASP A 132 -2.89 -3.04 14.91
CA ASP A 132 -3.32 -4.35 15.40
C ASP A 132 -4.84 -4.49 15.31
N TYR A 133 -5.34 -5.43 14.50
CA TYR A 133 -6.78 -5.70 14.40
C TYR A 133 -7.42 -6.15 15.71
N LYS A 134 -6.65 -6.68 16.67
CA LYS A 134 -7.16 -7.01 18.00
C LYS A 134 -7.18 -5.81 18.94
N MET A 135 -6.57 -4.69 18.56
CA MET A 135 -6.43 -3.47 19.35
C MET A 135 -5.83 -3.73 20.74
N VAL A 136 -4.99 -4.75 20.87
CA VAL A 136 -4.27 -5.06 22.13
C VAL A 136 -2.88 -4.44 22.16
N ASP A 137 -2.34 -4.10 20.99
CA ASP A 137 -1.07 -3.40 20.82
C ASP A 137 -1.30 -2.09 20.08
N ASP A 138 -0.98 -0.97 20.74
CA ASP A 138 -1.19 0.39 20.25
C ASP A 138 0.02 0.96 19.49
N THR A 139 0.99 0.13 19.12
CA THR A 139 2.10 0.60 18.29
C THR A 139 1.80 0.43 16.80
N ILE A 140 2.25 1.41 16.01
CA ILE A 140 2.17 1.40 14.56
C ILE A 140 3.38 0.67 13.99
N ARG A 141 3.17 -0.51 13.43
CA ARG A 141 4.21 -1.30 12.75
C ARG A 141 3.60 -2.27 11.74
N PRO A 142 4.30 -2.65 10.67
CA PRO A 142 3.71 -3.49 9.63
C PRO A 142 3.51 -4.93 10.10
N ARG A 143 2.31 -5.45 9.87
CA ARG A 143 1.84 -6.77 10.28
C ARG A 143 1.10 -7.46 9.14
N PHE A 144 1.28 -8.77 9.01
CA PHE A 144 0.52 -9.59 8.06
C PHE A 144 -0.55 -10.40 8.76
N TYR A 145 -1.72 -10.41 8.16
CA TYR A 145 -2.86 -11.16 8.62
C TYR A 145 -3.34 -12.10 7.52
N SER A 146 -3.51 -13.39 7.86
CA SER A 146 -4.30 -14.28 7.03
C SER A 146 -5.77 -14.02 7.28
N VAL A 147 -6.53 -14.02 6.19
CA VAL A 147 -7.98 -13.84 6.22
C VAL A 147 -8.65 -15.21 6.20
N HIS A 148 -9.58 -15.45 7.12
CA HIS A 148 -10.34 -16.70 7.19
C HIS A 148 -11.77 -16.44 7.66
N SER A 149 -12.64 -17.45 7.54
CA SER A 149 -13.98 -17.46 8.14
C SER A 149 -14.22 -18.80 8.82
N GLU A 150 -15.06 -18.80 9.84
CA GLU A 150 -15.60 -20.01 10.46
C GLU A 150 -16.64 -20.69 9.55
N ASN A 151 -17.17 -19.96 8.56
CA ASN A 151 -18.08 -20.49 7.55
C ASN A 151 -17.31 -21.02 6.33
N GLU A 152 -17.10 -22.32 6.28
CA GLU A 152 -16.38 -23.01 5.18
C GLU A 152 -17.01 -22.82 3.79
N ASN A 153 -18.30 -22.46 3.73
CA ASN A 153 -18.98 -22.21 2.45
C ASN A 153 -18.76 -20.80 1.91
N LEU A 154 -18.23 -19.88 2.74
CA LEU A 154 -18.03 -18.49 2.37
C LEU A 154 -16.65 -18.29 1.73
N LYS A 155 -16.64 -18.04 0.42
CA LYS A 155 -15.42 -17.71 -0.33
C LYS A 155 -15.09 -16.23 -0.24
N LEU A 156 -14.58 -15.80 0.92
CA LEU A 156 -14.28 -14.40 1.20
C LEU A 156 -12.95 -13.90 0.64
N TYR A 157 -12.01 -14.77 0.26
CA TYR A 157 -10.62 -14.37 -0.07
C TYR A 157 -10.54 -13.27 -1.14
N CYS A 158 -11.26 -13.43 -2.24
CA CYS A 158 -11.31 -12.40 -3.29
C CYS A 158 -12.07 -11.16 -2.84
N ALA A 159 -13.14 -11.33 -2.08
CA ALA A 159 -13.89 -10.20 -1.55
C ALA A 159 -13.02 -9.34 -0.61
N SER A 160 -12.19 -9.96 0.22
CA SER A 160 -11.24 -9.28 1.09
C SER A 160 -10.15 -8.55 0.30
N PHE A 161 -9.62 -9.17 -0.77
CA PHE A 161 -8.68 -8.49 -1.68
C PHE A 161 -9.30 -7.24 -2.32
N PHE A 162 -10.52 -7.35 -2.83
CA PHE A 162 -11.21 -6.21 -3.45
C PHE A 162 -11.65 -5.16 -2.44
N ASN A 163 -12.05 -5.55 -1.23
CA ASN A 163 -12.35 -4.61 -0.15
C ASN A 163 -11.11 -3.78 0.18
N GLU A 164 -9.95 -4.43 0.35
CA GLU A 164 -8.69 -3.71 0.59
C GLU A 164 -8.36 -2.82 -0.60
N LEU A 165 -8.36 -3.33 -1.84
CA LEU A 165 -8.12 -2.55 -3.05
C LEU A 165 -9.00 -1.29 -3.13
N PHE A 166 -10.31 -1.44 -2.92
CA PHE A 166 -11.26 -0.34 -3.03
C PHE A 166 -11.07 0.72 -1.95
N SER A 167 -10.54 0.35 -0.78
CA SER A 167 -10.17 1.32 0.25
C SER A 167 -9.05 2.26 -0.20
N PHE A 168 -8.21 1.87 -1.16
CA PHE A 168 -7.14 2.72 -1.73
C PHE A 168 -7.55 3.51 -2.96
N LEU A 169 -8.74 3.25 -3.52
CA LEU A 169 -9.21 4.03 -4.66
C LEU A 169 -9.66 5.40 -4.18
N ASP A 170 -9.04 6.45 -4.74
CA ASP A 170 -9.44 7.82 -4.48
C ASP A 170 -10.56 8.20 -5.45
N VAL A 171 -11.78 7.89 -5.03
CA VAL A 171 -13.02 8.27 -5.72
C VAL A 171 -13.77 9.28 -4.85
N ASP A 172 -14.86 9.84 -5.39
CA ASP A 172 -15.76 10.70 -4.62
C ASP A 172 -16.12 10.07 -3.25
N LYS A 173 -16.20 10.91 -2.21
CA LYS A 173 -16.40 10.46 -0.81
C LYS A 173 -17.67 9.64 -0.65
N HIS A 174 -18.76 9.99 -1.34
CA HIS A 174 -20.00 9.23 -1.29
C HIS A 174 -19.83 7.87 -1.97
N ALA A 175 -19.24 7.84 -3.17
CA ALA A 175 -18.96 6.59 -3.89
C ALA A 175 -18.06 5.66 -3.07
N LYS A 176 -17.02 6.19 -2.40
CA LYS A 176 -16.11 5.41 -1.54
C LYS A 176 -16.86 4.78 -0.38
N LYS A 177 -17.71 5.54 0.31
CA LYS A 177 -18.55 5.02 1.41
C LYS A 177 -19.50 3.92 0.93
N VAL A 178 -20.12 4.09 -0.24
CA VAL A 178 -21.01 3.07 -0.82
C VAL A 178 -20.23 1.78 -1.13
N ASN A 179 -19.05 1.88 -1.73
CA ASN A 179 -18.21 0.72 -2.03
C ASN A 179 -17.83 -0.06 -0.78
N ILE A 180 -17.43 0.64 0.29
CA ILE A 180 -17.05 0.01 1.56
C ILE A 180 -18.27 -0.61 2.23
N ASN A 181 -19.42 0.05 2.17
CA ASN A 181 -20.66 -0.49 2.71
C ASN A 181 -21.07 -1.80 2.04
N TYR A 182 -20.69 -2.03 0.78
CA TYR A 182 -20.96 -3.29 0.09
C TYR A 182 -20.28 -4.49 0.78
N PHE A 183 -19.10 -4.28 1.36
CA PHE A 183 -18.36 -5.33 2.06
C PHE A 183 -18.70 -5.45 3.55
N ARG A 184 -19.46 -4.50 4.13
CA ARG A 184 -19.83 -4.52 5.55
C ARG A 184 -20.54 -5.79 6.00
N SER A 185 -21.30 -6.43 5.10
CA SER A 185 -21.96 -7.70 5.41
C SER A 185 -20.95 -8.82 5.71
N LEU A 186 -19.70 -8.68 5.26
CA LEU A 186 -18.62 -9.63 5.50
C LEU A 186 -17.82 -9.32 6.77
N ASP A 187 -17.95 -8.14 7.38
CA ASP A 187 -17.12 -7.73 8.52
C ASP A 187 -17.25 -8.69 9.71
N TYR A 188 -18.43 -9.28 9.91
CA TYR A 188 -18.67 -10.26 10.98
C TYR A 188 -18.12 -11.66 10.66
N GLU A 189 -18.05 -11.98 9.36
CA GLU A 189 -17.61 -13.27 8.83
C GLU A 189 -16.10 -13.36 8.66
N ILE A 190 -15.45 -12.22 8.40
CA ILE A 190 -14.01 -12.11 8.20
C ILE A 190 -13.31 -12.12 9.56
N LYS A 191 -12.40 -13.07 9.73
CA LYS A 191 -11.47 -13.15 10.85
C LYS A 191 -10.05 -12.94 10.34
N TYR A 192 -9.25 -12.24 11.15
CA TYR A 192 -7.86 -11.96 10.88
C TYR A 192 -6.98 -12.72 11.86
N LYS A 193 -6.08 -13.56 11.35
CA LYS A 193 -5.04 -14.22 12.15
C LYS A 193 -3.70 -13.58 11.84
N LEU A 194 -3.07 -13.01 12.86
CA LEU A 194 -1.71 -12.48 12.73
C LEU A 194 -0.76 -13.63 12.36
N GLU A 195 -0.11 -13.53 11.20
CA GLU A 195 0.87 -14.51 10.72
C GLU A 195 2.30 -14.05 11.00
N ALA A 196 2.58 -12.75 10.87
CA ALA A 196 3.92 -12.21 11.12
C ALA A 196 3.89 -10.72 11.45
N GLU A 197 4.90 -10.30 12.21
CA GLU A 197 5.26 -8.89 12.42
C GLU A 197 6.56 -8.64 11.66
N LEU A 198 6.59 -7.60 10.84
CA LEU A 198 7.77 -7.32 9.99
C LEU A 198 8.84 -6.54 10.71
N HIS A 199 8.47 -5.87 11.79
CA HIS A 199 9.37 -5.09 12.62
C HIS A 199 9.08 -5.31 14.10
N ASN A 200 10.08 -5.00 14.91
CA ASN A 200 9.99 -4.93 16.36
C ASN A 200 9.12 -3.76 16.84
N LYS A 201 8.79 -3.76 18.13
CA LYS A 201 7.90 -2.76 18.74
C LYS A 201 8.51 -1.36 18.81
N ASP A 202 9.83 -1.27 18.77
CA ASP A 202 10.63 -0.05 18.81
C ASP A 202 10.91 0.54 17.42
N TRP A 203 10.32 -0.03 16.35
CA TRP A 203 10.42 0.53 15.01
C TRP A 203 9.78 1.91 14.94
N ILE A 204 10.54 2.86 14.40
CA ILE A 204 10.09 4.22 14.11
C ILE A 204 10.28 4.42 12.60
N PRO A 205 9.19 4.61 11.82
CA PRO A 205 9.28 4.84 10.40
C PRO A 205 10.06 6.13 10.11
N GLN A 206 10.76 6.14 8.99
CA GLN A 206 11.22 7.36 8.36
C GLN A 206 10.05 8.08 7.67
N SER A 207 10.22 9.38 7.43
CA SER A 207 9.25 10.17 6.68
C SER A 207 9.59 10.19 5.19
N CYS A 208 8.61 9.88 4.34
CA CYS A 208 8.71 10.02 2.87
C CYS A 208 8.78 11.48 2.43
N PHE A 209 8.28 12.40 3.26
CA PHE A 209 8.23 13.84 3.01
C PHE A 209 8.25 14.66 4.31
N GLN A 210 8.64 15.94 4.19
CA GLN A 210 9.04 16.81 5.31
C GLN A 210 8.02 16.89 6.46
N ASN A 211 6.71 16.88 6.17
CA ASN A 211 5.66 17.07 7.16
C ASN A 211 4.83 15.81 7.40
N GLU A 212 5.33 14.62 7.07
CA GLU A 212 4.53 13.39 7.20
C GLU A 212 4.18 13.07 8.66
N HIS A 213 5.18 13.12 9.53
CA HIS A 213 5.06 12.93 10.98
C HIS A 213 6.34 13.49 11.66
N HIS A 214 6.40 13.44 12.99
CA HIS A 214 7.47 14.03 13.80
C HIS A 214 8.24 12.98 14.62
N PHE A 215 8.47 11.79 14.04
CA PHE A 215 9.21 10.66 14.62
C PHE A 215 8.82 10.28 16.06
N ASN A 216 7.57 10.52 16.42
CA ASN A 216 6.99 10.16 17.72
C ASN A 216 5.63 9.48 17.53
N SER A 217 5.23 8.68 18.51
CA SER A 217 4.04 7.85 18.47
C SER A 217 2.79 8.63 18.06
N ASP A 218 2.53 9.79 18.69
CA ASP A 218 1.33 10.59 18.45
C ASP A 218 1.23 11.08 17.00
N SER A 219 2.34 11.62 16.46
CA SER A 219 2.38 12.08 15.06
C SER A 219 2.27 10.93 14.04
N ILE A 220 2.80 9.75 14.36
CA ILE A 220 2.71 8.56 13.52
C ILE A 220 1.27 8.01 13.54
N TRP A 221 0.63 8.02 14.70
CA TRP A 221 -0.78 7.70 14.85
C TRP A 221 -1.69 8.69 14.12
N GLU A 222 -1.41 9.98 14.19
CA GLU A 222 -2.13 11.01 13.44
C GLU A 222 -2.05 10.72 11.94
N ARG A 223 -0.85 10.48 11.41
CA ARG A 223 -0.64 10.10 10.01
C ARG A 223 -1.41 8.84 9.61
N THR A 224 -1.37 7.82 10.46
CA THR A 224 -2.08 6.56 10.24
C THR A 224 -3.60 6.77 10.27
N SER A 225 -4.10 7.54 11.23
CA SER A 225 -5.52 7.89 11.37
C SER A 225 -6.04 8.68 10.17
N ASP A 226 -5.26 9.61 9.63
CA ASP A 226 -5.64 10.36 8.44
C ASP A 226 -5.78 9.45 7.21
N VAL A 227 -4.87 8.48 7.04
CA VAL A 227 -4.99 7.46 5.98
C VAL A 227 -6.19 6.55 6.21
N LEU A 228 -6.49 6.14 7.44
CA LEU A 228 -7.68 5.35 7.75
C LEU A 228 -8.96 6.14 7.43
N ASN A 229 -9.01 7.43 7.78
CA ASN A 229 -10.13 8.31 7.42
C ASN A 229 -10.29 8.48 5.91
N TRP A 230 -9.19 8.53 5.17
CA TRP A 230 -9.21 8.50 3.71
C TRP A 230 -9.68 7.15 3.17
N LYS A 231 -9.21 6.03 3.72
CA LYS A 231 -9.63 4.67 3.36
C LYS A 231 -11.13 4.48 3.53
N VAL A 232 -11.75 5.07 4.55
CA VAL A 232 -13.20 4.98 4.79
C VAL A 232 -14.05 6.08 4.13
N GLY A 233 -13.43 6.96 3.35
CA GLY A 233 -14.12 8.02 2.60
C GLY A 233 -14.55 9.23 3.43
N ASN A 234 -13.99 9.43 4.63
CA ASN A 234 -14.13 10.70 5.36
C ASN A 234 -13.26 11.79 4.72
N TYR A 235 -12.07 11.41 4.27
CA TYR A 235 -11.15 12.26 3.51
C TYR A 235 -11.06 11.81 2.04
N ASN A 236 -10.68 12.73 1.17
CA ASN A 236 -10.19 12.46 -0.19
C ASN A 236 -8.69 12.83 -0.25
N ILE A 237 -8.03 12.59 -1.38
CA ILE A 237 -6.60 12.92 -1.50
C ILE A 237 -6.31 14.40 -1.29
N GLN A 238 -7.21 15.30 -1.70
CA GLN A 238 -7.03 16.75 -1.53
C GLN A 238 -6.90 17.13 -0.05
N ASN A 239 -7.69 16.52 0.85
CA ASN A 239 -7.55 16.76 2.28
C ASN A 239 -6.17 16.33 2.81
N LEU A 240 -5.62 15.22 2.28
CA LEU A 240 -4.28 14.77 2.66
C LEU A 240 -3.20 15.68 2.07
N GLU A 241 -3.35 16.13 0.82
CA GLU A 241 -2.44 17.09 0.18
C GLU A 241 -2.43 18.43 0.91
N GLU A 242 -3.60 18.96 1.27
CA GLU A 242 -3.74 20.19 2.07
C GLU A 242 -3.08 20.06 3.45
N LYS A 243 -3.09 18.88 4.06
CA LYS A 243 -2.45 18.69 5.37
C LYS A 243 -0.93 18.58 5.24
N TYR A 244 -0.46 17.75 4.32
CA TYR A 244 0.94 17.35 4.30
C TYR A 244 1.81 18.12 3.30
N PHE A 245 1.22 18.60 2.21
CA PHE A 245 1.92 19.25 1.10
C PHE A 245 1.59 20.75 0.96
N SER A 246 0.68 21.30 1.78
CA SER A 246 0.31 22.72 1.76
C SER A 246 1.44 23.69 2.11
N SER A 247 2.57 23.22 2.64
CA SER A 247 3.75 24.03 2.86
C SER A 247 4.56 24.31 1.57
N SER A 248 3.97 24.12 0.39
CA SER A 248 4.63 24.40 -0.89
C SER A 248 4.75 25.91 -1.10
N PHE A 249 5.94 26.43 -0.79
CA PHE A 249 6.41 27.81 -0.97
C PHE A 249 5.77 28.88 -0.06
N GLN A 250 6.35 29.09 1.13
CA GLN A 250 6.23 30.39 1.81
C GLN A 250 7.06 31.43 1.01
N VAL A 251 6.56 32.66 0.87
CA VAL A 251 7.29 33.77 0.22
C VAL A 251 8.67 33.98 0.88
N GLU A 252 8.76 33.67 2.16
CA GLU A 252 9.94 33.73 3.01
C GLU A 252 11.02 32.70 2.58
N ASP A 253 10.63 31.53 2.06
CA ASP A 253 11.55 30.55 1.48
C ASP A 253 12.10 31.04 0.13
N TYR A 254 11.27 31.79 -0.62
CA TYR A 254 11.70 32.49 -1.82
C TYR A 254 12.73 33.58 -1.46
N LYS A 255 12.46 34.41 -0.44
CA LYS A 255 13.38 35.45 0.03
C LYS A 255 14.73 34.88 0.48
N LYS A 256 14.75 33.78 1.24
CA LYS A 256 16.00 33.10 1.66
C LYS A 256 16.85 32.66 0.47
N ARG A 257 16.25 32.03 -0.55
CA ARG A 257 16.97 31.57 -1.76
C ARG A 257 17.63 32.68 -2.58
N PHE A 258 17.12 33.92 -2.50
CA PHE A 258 17.71 35.07 -3.20
C PHE A 258 18.64 35.92 -2.32
N LEU A 259 18.49 35.86 -1.00
CA LEU A 259 19.40 36.53 -0.06
C LEU A 259 20.71 35.75 0.09
N ASP A 260 20.70 34.42 0.04
CA ASP A 260 21.91 33.59 0.10
C ASP A 260 22.74 33.58 -1.20
N LYS A 261 22.30 34.29 -2.25
CA LYS A 261 23.08 34.49 -3.49
C LYS A 261 23.84 35.81 -3.53
N ASN A 262 23.80 36.59 -2.45
CA ASN A 262 24.62 37.78 -2.28
C ASN A 262 25.24 37.76 -0.87
N ILE A 263 26.33 36.99 -0.69
CA ILE A 263 27.51 37.24 0.17
C ILE A 263 28.51 36.08 -0.05
#